data_AF-A0A1Y5GIB5-F1
#
_entry.id   AF-A0A1Y5GIB5-F1
#
_cell.length_a   1.000
_cell.length_b   1.000
_cell.length_c   1.000
_cell.angle_alpha   90.00
_cell.angle_beta   90.00
_cell.angle_gamma   90.00
#
_symmetry.space_group_name_H-M   'P 1'
#
loop_
_entity.id
_entity.type
_entity.pdbx_description
1 polymer ?
#
loop_
_entity_poly.entity_id
_entity_poly.type
_entity_poly.pdbx_seq_one_letter_code
_entity_poly.pdbx_strand_id
1 'polypeptide(L)'
;MLKKALLFAPIFYLSGCLVVPETDQSQEYQCALSTDKKVLKLVNLTEGDTSFYEWNDEMLAIITVPTSAIISGTYVLVNNVYHISEKLIKCS
;
A
#
# COMPACT_ATOMS: atom_id res chain seq x y z
N MET A 1 21.57 -24.27 17.34
CA MET A 1 21.18 -23.44 16.17
C MET A 1 19.67 -23.32 15.97
N LEU A 2 18.88 -24.28 16.46
CA LEU A 2 17.40 -24.30 16.39
C LEU A 2 16.69 -23.05 16.96
N LYS A 3 17.23 -22.46 18.05
CA LYS A 3 16.67 -21.24 18.66
C LYS A 3 16.73 -20.01 17.75
N LYS A 4 17.74 -19.91 16.88
CA LYS A 4 17.86 -18.79 15.92
C LYS A 4 16.90 -18.96 14.74
N ALA A 5 16.62 -20.19 14.33
CA ALA A 5 15.66 -20.49 13.26
C ALA A 5 14.21 -20.19 13.69
N LEU A 6 13.86 -20.41 14.97
CA LEU A 6 12.53 -20.10 15.51
C LEU A 6 12.17 -18.60 15.44
N LEU A 7 13.17 -17.72 15.43
CA LEU A 7 13.01 -16.27 15.33
C LEU A 7 12.58 -15.78 13.94
N PHE A 8 12.83 -16.58 12.89
CA PHE A 8 12.45 -16.28 11.51
C PHE A 8 11.12 -16.93 11.08
N ALA A 9 10.57 -17.84 11.90
CA ALA A 9 9.28 -18.49 11.65
C ALA A 9 8.08 -17.53 11.46
N PRO A 10 7.96 -16.36 12.13
CA PRO A 10 6.81 -15.47 11.93
C PRO A 10 6.79 -14.76 10.57
N ILE A 11 7.90 -14.75 9.83
CA ILE A 11 7.99 -14.06 8.52
C ILE A 11 7.14 -14.76 7.45
N PHE A 12 6.84 -16.05 7.63
CA PHE A 12 6.03 -16.83 6.68
C PHE A 12 4.51 -16.74 6.93
N TYR A 13 4.05 -16.00 7.95
CA TYR A 13 2.62 -15.85 8.28
C TYR A 13 2.02 -14.49 7.88
N LEU A 14 2.66 -13.75 6.96
CA LEU A 14 2.22 -12.42 6.51
C LEU A 14 1.15 -12.45 5.39
N SER A 15 0.21 -13.38 5.44
CA SER A 15 -1.01 -13.31 4.62
C SER A 15 -2.01 -12.38 5.33
N GLY A 16 -2.04 -11.11 4.94
CA GLY A 16 -2.94 -10.11 5.54
C GLY A 16 -3.32 -9.02 4.54
N CYS A 17 -4.49 -8.41 4.73
CA CYS A 17 -4.89 -7.20 4.01
C CYS A 17 -3.90 -6.04 4.21
N LEU A 18 -3.40 -5.47 3.11
CA LEU A 18 -2.46 -4.35 3.13
C LEU A 18 -3.01 -3.15 2.37
N VAL A 19 -2.73 -1.97 2.89
CA VAL A 19 -2.97 -0.71 2.17
C VAL A 19 -1.69 -0.31 1.47
N VAL A 20 -1.75 -0.16 0.14
CA VAL A 20 -0.60 0.16 -0.70
C VAL A 20 -0.84 1.44 -1.52
N PRO A 21 0.22 2.15 -1.93
CA PRO A 21 0.11 3.25 -2.87
C PRO A 21 -0.22 2.71 -4.27
N GLU A 22 -1.21 3.29 -4.94
CA GLU A 22 -1.55 3.00 -6.34
C GLU A 22 -1.57 4.30 -7.15
N THR A 23 -1.24 4.23 -8.44
CA THR A 23 -1.35 5.37 -9.36
C THR A 23 -2.80 5.64 -9.71
N ASP A 24 -3.24 6.89 -9.54
CA ASP A 24 -4.53 7.35 -10.00
C ASP A 24 -4.47 7.68 -11.50
N GLN A 25 -5.13 6.86 -12.33
CA GLN A 25 -5.20 7.02 -13.78
C GLN A 25 -6.45 7.81 -14.25
N SER A 26 -7.25 8.35 -13.32
CA SER A 26 -8.50 9.05 -13.66
C SER A 26 -8.31 10.46 -14.25
N GLN A 27 -7.09 10.98 -14.23
CA GLN A 27 -6.80 12.37 -14.57
C GLN A 27 -5.92 12.44 -15.81
N GLU A 28 -6.40 13.16 -16.83
CA GLU A 28 -5.57 13.59 -17.96
C GLU A 28 -5.13 15.04 -17.75
N TYR A 29 -3.84 15.30 -17.87
CA TYR A 29 -3.26 16.63 -17.70
C TYR A 29 -2.88 17.24 -19.05
N GLN A 30 -3.08 18.56 -19.21
CA GLN A 30 -2.74 19.31 -20.43
C GLN A 30 -1.22 19.47 -20.67
N CYS A 31 -0.41 18.91 -19.79
CA CYS A 31 1.02 19.12 -19.65
C CYS A 31 1.68 17.78 -19.28
N ALA A 32 2.97 17.63 -19.61
CA ALA A 32 3.73 16.43 -19.25
C ALA A 32 4.28 16.53 -17.81
N LEU A 33 3.73 15.72 -16.92
CA LEU A 33 4.19 15.57 -15.53
C LEU A 33 5.11 14.35 -15.42
N SER A 34 6.21 14.49 -14.68
CA SER A 34 7.14 13.39 -14.40
C SER A 34 6.68 12.54 -13.22
N THR A 35 5.85 13.10 -12.35
CA THR A 35 5.29 12.42 -11.19
C THR A 35 3.85 12.01 -11.45
N ASP A 36 3.46 10.84 -10.98
CA ASP A 36 2.06 10.43 -10.96
C ASP A 36 1.40 10.80 -9.64
N LYS A 37 0.10 11.09 -9.69
CA LYS A 37 -0.74 11.16 -8.51
C LYS A 37 -0.90 9.76 -7.91
N LYS A 38 -0.65 9.61 -6.61
CA LYS A 38 -0.83 8.36 -5.87
C LYS A 38 -2.05 8.42 -4.96
N VAL A 39 -2.70 7.28 -4.77
CA VAL A 39 -3.84 7.09 -3.85
C VAL A 39 -3.62 5.83 -3.02
N LEU A 40 -4.36 5.67 -1.93
CA LEU A 40 -4.31 4.45 -1.14
C LEU A 40 -5.30 3.43 -1.71
N LYS A 41 -4.80 2.24 -2.03
CA LYS A 41 -5.60 1.08 -2.39
C LYS A 41 -5.56 0.06 -1.28
N LEU A 42 -6.73 -0.40 -0.84
CA LEU A 42 -6.83 -1.58 0.01
C LEU A 42 -6.71 -2.81 -0.88
N VAL A 43 -5.70 -3.64 -0.63
CA VAL A 43 -5.48 -4.90 -1.34
C VAL A 43 -5.71 -6.03 -0.36
N ASN A 44 -6.64 -6.92 -0.71
CA ASN A 44 -6.79 -8.19 -0.04
C ASN A 44 -5.86 -9.21 -0.72
N LEU A 45 -4.88 -9.72 0.02
CA LEU A 45 -3.89 -10.68 -0.50
C LEU A 45 -4.48 -12.11 -0.65
N THR A 46 -5.68 -12.38 -0.16
CA THR A 46 -6.38 -13.67 -0.25
C THR A 46 -7.54 -13.67 -1.25
N GLU A 47 -7.76 -12.56 -1.97
CA GLU A 47 -8.85 -12.42 -2.93
C GLU A 47 -8.66 -13.40 -4.11
N GLY A 48 -9.31 -14.57 -4.03
CA GLY A 48 -9.24 -15.65 -5.02
C GLY A 48 -8.64 -16.98 -4.54
N ASP A 49 -8.07 -17.04 -3.33
CA ASP A 49 -7.49 -18.26 -2.76
C ASP A 49 -8.49 -18.96 -1.82
N THR A 50 -9.04 -20.12 -2.22
CA THR A 50 -9.99 -20.90 -1.42
C THR A 50 -9.34 -21.73 -0.30
N SER A 51 -8.04 -21.55 -0.06
CA SER A 51 -7.22 -22.40 0.82
C SER A 51 -6.98 -21.83 2.22
N PHE A 52 -7.34 -20.57 2.48
CA PHE A 52 -7.18 -19.93 3.78
C PHE A 52 -8.54 -19.50 4.32
N TYR A 53 -8.83 -19.85 5.57
CA TYR A 53 -10.07 -19.46 6.21
C TYR A 53 -10.19 -17.93 6.32
N GLU A 54 -11.31 -17.37 5.84
CA GLU A 54 -11.61 -15.92 5.81
C GLU A 54 -11.35 -15.19 7.15
N TRP A 55 -11.56 -15.86 8.28
CA TRP A 55 -11.40 -15.28 9.62
C TRP A 55 -9.94 -14.98 10.03
N ASN A 56 -8.96 -15.65 9.42
CA ASN A 56 -7.55 -15.44 9.76
C ASN A 56 -7.03 -14.12 9.19
N ASP A 57 -7.52 -13.74 8.01
CA ASP A 57 -7.21 -12.48 7.35
C ASP A 57 -7.88 -11.31 8.09
N GLU A 58 -9.11 -11.50 8.56
CA GLU A 58 -9.88 -10.48 9.29
C GLU A 58 -9.27 -10.13 10.66
N MET A 59 -8.70 -11.11 11.37
CA MET A 59 -8.00 -10.86 12.63
C MET A 59 -6.68 -10.11 12.44
N LEU A 60 -5.90 -10.45 11.41
CA LEU A 60 -4.64 -9.78 11.12
C LEU A 60 -4.86 -8.40 10.48
N ALA A 61 -5.98 -8.19 9.78
CA ALA A 61 -6.37 -6.91 9.20
C ALA A 61 -6.46 -5.78 10.23
N ILE A 62 -6.87 -6.09 11.47
CA ILE A 62 -6.95 -5.12 12.58
C ILE A 62 -5.61 -4.41 12.84
N ILE A 63 -4.48 -5.11 12.61
CA ILE A 63 -3.14 -4.56 12.84
C ILE A 63 -2.49 -4.15 11.51
N THR A 64 -2.59 -5.02 10.50
CA THR A 64 -1.89 -4.85 9.21
C THR A 64 -2.46 -3.71 8.39
N VAL A 65 -3.78 -3.49 8.39
CA VAL A 65 -4.42 -2.38 7.67
C VAL A 65 -4.01 -1.01 8.22
N PRO A 66 -4.16 -0.69 9.52
CA PRO A 66 -3.76 0.63 10.01
C PRO A 66 -2.25 0.87 9.93
N THR A 67 -1.42 -0.13 10.19
CA THR A 67 0.05 0.03 10.09
C THR A 67 0.51 0.26 8.65
N SER A 68 0.02 -0.53 7.69
CA SER A 68 0.29 -0.31 6.27
C SER A 68 -0.31 1.00 5.75
N ALA A 69 -1.50 1.39 6.23
CA ALA A 69 -2.11 2.67 5.88
C ALA A 69 -1.28 3.88 6.35
N ILE A 70 -0.68 3.82 7.55
CA ILE A 70 0.19 4.91 8.04
C ILE A 70 1.44 5.03 7.16
N ILE A 71 2.10 3.91 6.88
CA ILE A 71 3.34 3.90 6.09
C ILE A 71 3.05 4.34 4.64
N SER A 72 2.09 3.68 3.98
CA SER A 72 1.69 4.00 2.62
C SER A 72 1.10 5.40 2.50
N GLY A 73 0.34 5.84 3.50
CA GLY A 73 -0.23 7.19 3.57
C GLY A 73 0.84 8.28 3.64
N THR A 74 1.90 8.04 4.40
CA THR A 74 3.05 8.96 4.47
C THR A 74 3.72 9.08 3.10
N TYR A 75 3.89 7.95 2.39
CA TYR A 75 4.45 7.95 1.04
C TYR A 75 3.55 8.71 0.04
N VAL A 76 2.24 8.41 0.04
CA VAL A 76 1.25 9.07 -0.82
C VAL A 76 1.24 10.58 -0.58
N LEU A 77 1.28 11.01 0.69
CA LEU A 77 1.31 12.43 1.05
C LEU A 77 2.53 13.12 0.45
N VAL A 78 3.74 12.60 0.70
CA VAL A 78 4.99 13.22 0.22
C VAL A 78 5.01 13.26 -1.31
N ASN A 79 4.71 12.14 -1.97
CA ASN A 79 4.68 12.08 -3.44
C ASN A 79 3.68 13.09 -4.02
N ASN A 80 2.47 13.17 -3.46
CA ASN A 80 1.44 14.04 -3.99
C ASN A 80 1.73 15.52 -3.74
N VAL A 81 2.44 15.87 -2.67
CA VAL A 81 2.96 17.23 -2.48
C VAL A 81 3.90 17.60 -3.63
N TYR A 82 4.86 16.73 -3.96
CA TYR A 82 5.75 16.95 -5.11
C TYR A 82 4.96 17.04 -6.43
N HIS A 83 3.98 16.17 -6.63
CA HIS A 83 3.14 16.16 -7.82
C HIS A 83 2.34 17.46 -7.98
N ILE A 84 1.74 17.96 -6.90
CA ILE A 84 1.03 19.24 -6.91
C ILE A 84 1.99 20.38 -7.24
N SER A 85 3.18 20.41 -6.63
CA SER A 85 4.19 21.43 -6.93
C SER A 85 4.64 21.38 -8.39
N GLU A 86 4.89 20.20 -8.94
CA GLU A 86 5.25 20.04 -10.35
C GLU A 86 4.13 20.54 -11.27
N LYS A 87 2.89 20.17 -10.97
CA LYS A 87 1.71 20.61 -11.71
C LYS A 87 1.56 22.14 -11.70
N LEU A 88 1.77 22.79 -10.56
CA LEU A 88 1.71 24.24 -10.46
C LEU A 88 2.81 24.94 -11.28
N ILE A 89 3.99 24.33 -11.43
CA ILE A 89 5.10 24.95 -12.17
C ILE A 89 4.97 24.72 -13.69
N LYS A 90 4.55 23.52 -14.11
CA LYS A 90 4.53 23.12 -15.53
C LYS A 90 3.21 23.38 -16.24
N CYS A 91 2.11 23.42 -15.51
CA CYS A 91 0.76 23.45 -16.06
C CYS A 91 -0.01 24.71 -15.67
N SER A 92 0.66 25.66 -15.03
CA SER A 92 0.16 27.02 -14.83
C SER A 92 0.21 27.83 -16.13
#